data_AF-A0AAW2J4R8-F1
#
_entry.id   AF-A0AAW2J4R8-F1
#
_cell.length_a   1.000
_cell.length_b   1.000
_cell.length_c   1.000
_cell.angle_alpha   90.00
_cell.angle_beta   90.00
_cell.angle_gamma   90.00
#
_symmetry.space_group_name_H-M   'P 1'
#
loop_
_entity.id
_entity.type
_entity.pdbx_description
1 polymer ?
#
loop_
_entity_poly.entity_id
_entity_poly.type
_entity_poly.pdbx_seq_one_letter_code
_entity_poly.pdbx_strand_id
1 'polypeptide(L)'
;MGYVGCLQALTSLNPRPRFLPKHIRTTTASMELNAPIRYAVVTGANKGIGLETVRQLAKAGATVVLTARNEKRGTEATRLLHESGLSNVVFHQLDVRDAKSIQSLADFITAHFERLDILVNNAGASGVEVDVDGLRAKNIEPATWLAGKAVNLVQDVMKTTYETAKECLDTNYYGVKNVTEALLPLLRCSTLGARVVNVSSLRSELRRIPNEQIRKELGDVENLTEDKIDRILQKFLHDLQHDALEANGWQKMLPAYSISKATLNAYTRVLAKKYPDMCINCVHPGYVDTDINWHTGTMTVEEGAEGSVMLALLPEGGPTGCYFDRTQVAEF
;
A
#
# COMPACT_ATOMS: atom_id res chain seq x y z
N MET A 1 -60.01 -22.61 84.25
CA MET A 1 -59.46 -23.21 83.01
C MET A 1 -58.01 -22.72 82.93
N GLY A 2 -56.97 -23.40 83.43
CA GLY A 2 -56.56 -24.82 83.26
C GLY A 2 -55.88 -24.96 81.89
N TYR A 3 -54.65 -25.45 81.66
CA TYR A 3 -53.67 -26.36 82.29
C TYR A 3 -52.28 -25.99 81.66
N VAL A 4 -51.11 -26.03 82.33
CA VAL A 4 -50.12 -27.16 82.41
C VAL A 4 -49.79 -27.75 81.02
N GLY A 5 -48.56 -28.02 80.54
CA GLY A 5 -47.20 -28.16 81.09
C GLY A 5 -46.33 -29.00 80.11
N CYS A 6 -45.16 -29.43 80.58
CA CYS A 6 -44.13 -30.36 80.02
C CYS A 6 -43.09 -29.78 79.04
N LEU A 7 -41.79 -29.64 79.36
CA LEU A 7 -40.70 -30.54 79.85
C LEU A 7 -39.83 -31.15 78.72
N GLN A 8 -38.53 -30.79 78.77
CA GLN A 8 -37.30 -31.58 78.60
C GLN A 8 -37.10 -32.40 77.29
N ALA A 9 -35.93 -32.38 76.64
CA ALA A 9 -34.65 -32.78 77.23
C ALA A 9 -33.40 -32.23 76.50
N LEU A 10 -32.33 -32.09 77.29
CA LEU A 10 -30.94 -31.92 76.90
C LEU A 10 -30.31 -33.25 76.44
N THR A 11 -29.44 -33.19 75.43
CA THR A 11 -28.18 -33.96 75.21
C THR A 11 -27.77 -33.71 73.75
N SER A 12 -26.52 -33.66 73.29
CA SER A 12 -25.19 -33.54 73.85
C SER A 12 -24.25 -33.24 72.66
N LEU A 13 -23.15 -32.54 72.94
CA LEU A 13 -21.81 -32.72 72.34
C LEU A 13 -21.54 -32.49 70.83
N ASN A 14 -20.78 -31.39 70.64
CA ASN A 14 -19.53 -31.25 69.87
C ASN A 14 -19.53 -30.90 68.36
N PRO A 15 -18.59 -30.01 67.96
CA PRO A 15 -18.57 -29.35 66.67
C PRO A 15 -17.99 -30.26 65.60
N ARG A 16 -18.65 -30.32 64.44
CA ARG A 16 -18.07 -30.98 63.24
C ARG A 16 -17.14 -30.02 62.49
N PRO A 17 -16.12 -30.55 61.81
CA PRO A 17 -14.92 -29.82 61.42
C PRO A 17 -15.17 -28.87 60.26
N ARG A 18 -14.43 -27.74 60.24
CA ARG A 18 -14.20 -26.92 59.05
C ARG A 18 -13.67 -27.79 57.92
N PHE A 19 -14.53 -28.12 56.96
CA PHE A 19 -14.11 -28.56 55.65
C PHE A 19 -13.76 -27.33 54.82
N LEU A 20 -12.46 -27.08 54.66
CA LEU A 20 -11.93 -26.22 53.61
C LEU A 20 -12.29 -26.83 52.24
N PRO A 21 -12.96 -26.11 51.33
CA PRO A 21 -13.05 -26.54 49.95
C PRO A 21 -11.67 -26.44 49.28
N LYS A 22 -11.29 -27.53 48.64
CA LYS A 22 -10.11 -27.73 47.81
C LYS A 22 -9.97 -26.60 46.78
N HIS A 23 -8.73 -26.17 46.57
CA HIS A 23 -8.24 -25.32 45.49
C HIS A 23 -9.24 -25.05 44.37
N ILE A 24 -9.86 -23.86 44.41
CA ILE A 24 -10.30 -23.19 43.20
C ILE A 24 -9.00 -22.83 42.47
N ARG A 25 -8.60 -23.65 41.49
CA ARG A 25 -7.72 -23.15 40.43
C ARG A 25 -8.56 -22.11 39.68
N THR A 26 -8.45 -20.86 40.08
CA THR A 26 -8.70 -19.74 39.21
C THR A 26 -7.67 -19.84 38.10
N THR A 27 -8.01 -20.57 37.03
CA THR A 27 -7.40 -20.29 35.73
C THR A 27 -7.94 -18.93 35.33
N THR A 28 -7.24 -17.88 35.74
CA THR A 28 -7.17 -16.65 34.98
C THR A 28 -6.51 -17.01 33.65
N ALA A 29 -7.29 -17.63 32.76
CA ALA A 29 -7.04 -17.48 31.34
C ALA A 29 -7.31 -16.00 31.09
N SER A 30 -6.24 -15.21 31.09
CA SER A 30 -6.26 -13.91 30.44
C SER A 30 -6.86 -14.15 29.06
N MET A 31 -8.10 -13.69 28.85
CA MET A 31 -8.55 -13.36 27.51
C MET A 31 -7.61 -12.26 27.05
N GLU A 32 -6.48 -12.64 26.43
CA GLU A 32 -5.85 -11.78 25.46
C GLU A 32 -6.96 -11.46 24.47
N LEU A 33 -7.50 -10.24 24.54
CA LEU A 33 -8.35 -9.73 23.47
C LEU A 33 -7.48 -9.78 22.22
N ASN A 34 -7.69 -10.80 21.38
CA ASN A 34 -7.05 -10.87 20.08
C ASN A 34 -7.30 -9.53 19.39
N ALA A 35 -6.22 -8.84 19.02
CA ALA A 35 -6.32 -7.60 18.28
C ALA A 35 -7.23 -7.82 17.05
N PRO A 36 -8.11 -6.86 16.72
CA PRO A 36 -9.07 -7.06 15.65
C PRO A 36 -8.34 -7.30 14.32
N ILE A 37 -8.77 -8.35 13.60
CA ILE A 37 -8.19 -8.74 12.31
C ILE A 37 -8.41 -7.61 11.31
N ARG A 38 -7.33 -7.22 10.61
CA ARG A 38 -7.36 -6.30 9.47
C ARG A 38 -7.30 -7.09 8.17
N TYR A 39 -8.10 -6.67 7.19
CA TYR A 39 -8.03 -7.18 5.82
C TYR A 39 -7.26 -6.22 4.93
N ALA A 40 -6.23 -6.72 4.26
CA ALA A 40 -5.34 -5.93 3.42
C ALA A 40 -5.34 -6.42 1.97
N VAL A 41 -5.24 -5.51 1.02
CA VAL A 41 -4.95 -5.80 -0.40
C VAL A 41 -3.62 -5.16 -0.74
N VAL A 42 -2.71 -5.90 -1.37
CA VAL A 42 -1.46 -5.38 -1.92
C VAL A 42 -1.39 -5.67 -3.41
N THR A 43 -1.34 -4.63 -4.24
CA THR A 43 -1.31 -4.78 -5.70
C THR A 43 0.10 -5.09 -6.22
N GLY A 44 0.19 -5.96 -7.23
CA GLY A 44 1.49 -6.29 -7.87
C GLY A 44 2.46 -6.97 -6.90
N ALA A 45 1.96 -7.88 -6.07
CA ALA A 45 2.64 -8.40 -4.89
C ALA A 45 3.26 -9.80 -5.06
N ASN A 46 3.44 -10.27 -6.30
CA ASN A 46 4.11 -11.57 -6.54
C ASN A 46 5.65 -11.51 -6.46
N LYS A 47 6.25 -10.32 -6.30
CA LYS A 47 7.72 -10.11 -6.20
C LYS A 47 8.03 -8.72 -5.61
N GLY A 48 9.31 -8.46 -5.37
CA GLY A 48 9.83 -7.14 -4.99
C GLY A 48 9.21 -6.59 -3.70
N ILE A 49 9.09 -5.25 -3.63
CA ILE A 49 8.55 -4.53 -2.46
C ILE A 49 7.14 -4.99 -2.11
N GLY A 50 6.29 -5.28 -3.10
CA GLY A 50 4.91 -5.73 -2.86
C GLY A 50 4.85 -7.07 -2.14
N LEU A 51 5.67 -8.05 -2.55
CA LEU A 51 5.73 -9.35 -1.87
C LEU A 51 6.22 -9.22 -0.43
N GLU A 52 7.21 -8.37 -0.20
CA GLU A 52 7.73 -8.14 1.14
C GLU A 52 6.75 -7.35 2.02
N THR A 53 6.01 -6.41 1.43
CA THR A 53 4.89 -5.74 2.11
C THR A 53 3.82 -6.76 2.56
N VAL A 54 3.46 -7.72 1.70
CA VAL A 54 2.55 -8.82 2.09
C VAL A 54 3.13 -9.61 3.25
N ARG A 55 4.41 -9.98 3.20
CA ARG A 55 5.07 -10.74 4.26
C ARG A 55 4.99 -10.01 5.61
N GLN A 56 5.34 -8.72 5.64
CA GLN A 56 5.38 -7.93 6.87
C GLN A 56 3.97 -7.66 7.43
N LEU A 57 2.99 -7.36 6.57
CA LEU A 57 1.59 -7.21 7.00
C LEU A 57 1.01 -8.52 7.55
N ALA A 58 1.29 -9.65 6.91
CA ALA A 58 0.86 -10.96 7.38
C ALA A 58 1.49 -11.32 8.73
N LYS A 59 2.80 -11.04 8.91
CA LYS A 59 3.49 -11.19 10.21
C LYS A 59 2.90 -10.29 11.30
N ALA A 60 2.38 -9.12 10.94
CA ALA A 60 1.69 -8.21 11.85
C ALA A 60 0.24 -8.64 12.17
N GLY A 61 -0.21 -9.79 11.66
CA GLY A 61 -1.53 -10.37 11.96
C GLY A 61 -2.67 -9.96 11.02
N ALA A 62 -2.38 -9.20 9.95
CA ALA A 62 -3.39 -8.89 8.94
C ALA A 62 -3.66 -10.12 8.05
N THR A 63 -4.90 -10.32 7.62
CA THR A 63 -5.21 -11.23 6.51
C THR A 63 -4.96 -10.47 5.21
N VAL A 64 -4.04 -10.96 4.39
CA VAL A 64 -3.56 -10.22 3.20
C VAL A 64 -3.98 -10.92 1.92
N VAL A 65 -4.72 -10.20 1.07
CA VAL A 65 -4.97 -10.56 -0.32
C VAL A 65 -3.75 -10.11 -1.15
N LEU A 66 -2.87 -11.07 -1.44
CA LEU A 66 -1.79 -10.92 -2.40
C LEU A 66 -2.38 -10.92 -3.79
N THR A 67 -2.13 -9.87 -4.59
CA THR A 67 -2.60 -9.83 -5.97
C THR A 67 -1.48 -9.77 -7.00
N ALA A 68 -1.74 -10.35 -8.16
CA ALA A 68 -0.79 -10.39 -9.27
C ALA A 68 -1.52 -10.52 -10.60
N ARG A 69 -0.98 -9.90 -11.65
CA ARG A 69 -1.55 -10.01 -13.00
C ARG A 69 -1.44 -11.43 -13.56
N ASN A 70 -0.38 -12.15 -13.20
CA ASN A 70 -0.12 -13.51 -13.66
C ASN A 70 -0.45 -14.50 -12.53
N GLU A 71 -1.45 -15.34 -12.77
CA GLU A 71 -1.95 -16.31 -11.79
C GLU A 71 -0.87 -17.27 -11.30
N LYS A 72 -0.09 -17.86 -12.21
CA LYS A 72 0.97 -18.81 -11.85
C LYS A 72 1.98 -18.19 -10.87
N ARG A 73 2.42 -16.96 -11.13
CA ARG A 73 3.35 -16.25 -10.25
C ARG A 73 2.73 -15.88 -8.91
N GLY A 74 1.46 -15.49 -8.90
CA GLY A 74 0.72 -15.15 -7.68
C GLY A 74 0.51 -16.37 -6.78
N THR A 75 0.02 -17.47 -7.34
CA THR A 75 -0.16 -18.75 -6.63
C THR A 75 1.15 -19.26 -6.05
N GLU A 76 2.24 -19.20 -6.82
CA GLU A 76 3.56 -19.63 -6.34
C GLU A 76 4.08 -18.75 -5.20
N ALA A 77 3.93 -17.43 -5.30
CA ALA A 77 4.32 -16.51 -4.23
C ALA A 77 3.53 -16.78 -2.94
N THR A 78 2.22 -17.03 -3.03
CA THR A 78 1.38 -17.40 -1.89
C THR A 78 1.79 -18.74 -1.28
N ARG A 79 2.09 -19.75 -2.11
CA ARG A 79 2.60 -21.06 -1.64
C ARG A 79 3.88 -20.90 -0.81
N LEU A 80 4.85 -20.13 -1.31
CA LEU A 80 6.11 -19.87 -0.61
C LEU A 80 5.89 -19.11 0.72
N LEU A 81 4.92 -18.19 0.77
CA LEU A 81 4.54 -17.52 2.02
C LEU A 81 3.93 -18.51 3.03
N HIS A 82 3.06 -19.41 2.58
CA HIS A 82 2.47 -20.46 3.42
C HIS A 82 3.53 -21.42 3.97
N GLU A 83 4.50 -21.84 3.16
CA GLU A 83 5.63 -22.65 3.59
C GLU A 83 6.51 -21.96 4.64
N SER A 84 6.53 -20.62 4.63
CA SER A 84 7.17 -19.81 5.67
C SER A 84 6.30 -19.55 6.91
N GLY A 85 5.13 -20.20 7.01
CA GLY A 85 4.22 -20.11 8.15
C GLY A 85 3.17 -19.00 8.09
N LEU A 86 3.03 -18.30 6.95
CA LEU A 86 2.10 -17.17 6.78
C LEU A 86 0.81 -17.63 6.09
N SER A 87 0.03 -18.47 6.76
CA SER A 87 -1.22 -19.05 6.23
C SER A 87 -2.36 -18.02 6.05
N ASN A 88 -2.24 -16.84 6.64
CA ASN A 88 -3.17 -15.71 6.53
C ASN A 88 -3.00 -14.88 5.24
N VAL A 89 -2.35 -15.44 4.21
CA VAL A 89 -2.23 -14.83 2.89
C VAL A 89 -3.12 -15.57 1.90
N VAL A 90 -3.95 -14.85 1.15
CA VAL A 90 -4.82 -15.41 0.11
C VAL A 90 -4.43 -14.79 -1.23
N PHE A 91 -4.43 -15.58 -2.29
CA PHE A 91 -4.18 -15.08 -3.65
C PHE A 91 -5.49 -14.68 -4.33
N HIS A 92 -5.48 -13.54 -5.04
CA HIS A 92 -6.49 -13.21 -6.05
C HIS A 92 -5.81 -12.57 -7.28
N GLN A 93 -6.24 -12.94 -8.49
CA GLN A 93 -5.71 -12.33 -9.71
C GLN A 93 -6.10 -10.84 -9.78
N LEU A 94 -5.17 -9.99 -10.21
CA LEU A 94 -5.43 -8.57 -10.51
C LEU A 94 -4.48 -8.03 -11.58
N ASP A 95 -5.01 -7.62 -12.73
CA ASP A 95 -4.38 -6.60 -13.60
C ASP A 95 -5.10 -5.27 -13.36
N VAL A 96 -4.37 -4.29 -12.82
CA VAL A 96 -4.91 -2.96 -12.48
C VAL A 96 -5.37 -2.16 -13.71
N ARG A 97 -5.05 -2.61 -14.92
CA ARG A 97 -5.48 -1.99 -16.18
C ARG A 97 -6.74 -2.63 -16.76
N ASP A 98 -7.21 -3.74 -16.19
CA ASP A 98 -8.40 -4.45 -16.65
C ASP A 98 -9.58 -4.24 -15.69
N ALA A 99 -10.60 -3.53 -16.16
CA ALA A 99 -11.81 -3.25 -15.38
C ALA A 99 -12.52 -4.53 -14.90
N LYS A 100 -12.49 -5.62 -15.68
CA LYS A 100 -13.12 -6.89 -15.26
C LYS A 100 -12.31 -7.56 -14.14
N SER A 101 -10.99 -7.50 -14.24
CA SER A 101 -10.09 -7.99 -13.20
C SER A 101 -10.27 -7.23 -11.89
N ILE A 102 -10.39 -5.90 -11.96
CA ILE A 102 -10.67 -5.03 -10.80
C ILE A 102 -12.02 -5.36 -10.17
N GLN A 103 -13.09 -5.48 -10.98
CA GLN A 103 -14.42 -5.81 -10.46
C GLN A 103 -14.43 -7.19 -9.78
N SER A 104 -13.78 -8.18 -10.40
CA SER A 104 -13.65 -9.53 -9.83
C SER A 104 -13.00 -9.50 -8.44
N LEU A 105 -11.95 -8.68 -8.24
CA LEU A 105 -11.34 -8.50 -6.93
C LEU A 105 -12.31 -7.87 -5.91
N ALA A 106 -13.08 -6.86 -6.31
CA ALA A 106 -14.05 -6.22 -5.42
C ALA A 106 -15.17 -7.20 -5.01
N ASP A 107 -15.67 -8.00 -5.95
CA ASP A 107 -16.67 -9.04 -5.70
C ASP A 107 -16.13 -10.11 -4.74
N PHE A 108 -14.88 -10.54 -4.95
CA PHE A 108 -14.20 -11.47 -4.06
C PHE A 108 -14.08 -10.94 -2.63
N ILE A 109 -13.62 -9.70 -2.44
CA ILE A 109 -13.48 -9.11 -1.10
C ILE A 109 -14.85 -8.97 -0.43
N THR A 110 -15.87 -8.58 -1.20
CA THR A 110 -17.26 -8.50 -0.71
C THR A 110 -17.74 -9.86 -0.19
N ALA A 111 -17.54 -10.93 -0.98
CA ALA A 111 -18.02 -12.26 -0.65
C ALA A 111 -17.27 -12.92 0.53
N HIS A 112 -16.00 -12.58 0.74
CA HIS A 112 -15.15 -13.27 1.73
C HIS A 112 -14.88 -12.47 3.01
N PHE A 113 -14.91 -11.14 2.94
CA PHE A 113 -14.50 -10.27 4.05
C PHE A 113 -15.50 -9.17 4.39
N GLU A 114 -16.42 -8.82 3.47
CA GLU A 114 -17.45 -7.77 3.59
C GLU A 114 -16.93 -6.33 3.80
N ARG A 115 -15.63 -6.17 4.05
CA ARG A 115 -14.93 -4.90 4.25
C ARG A 115 -13.47 -4.99 3.81
N LEU A 116 -12.82 -3.84 3.73
CA LEU A 116 -11.37 -3.73 3.54
C LEU A 116 -10.80 -2.70 4.52
N ASP A 117 -9.67 -3.00 5.16
CA ASP A 117 -9.05 -2.08 6.11
C ASP A 117 -7.81 -1.39 5.51
N ILE A 118 -7.07 -2.09 4.65
CA ILE A 118 -5.81 -1.62 4.09
C ILE A 118 -5.79 -1.86 2.58
N LEU A 119 -5.47 -0.82 1.80
CA LEU A 119 -5.12 -0.92 0.38
C LEU A 119 -3.70 -0.38 0.18
N VAL A 120 -2.80 -1.22 -0.32
CA VAL A 120 -1.47 -0.81 -0.78
C VAL A 120 -1.42 -0.88 -2.30
N ASN A 121 -1.45 0.29 -2.93
CA ASN A 121 -1.26 0.48 -4.36
C ASN A 121 0.24 0.45 -4.69
N ASN A 122 0.78 -0.76 -4.86
CA ASN A 122 2.19 -1.02 -5.13
C ASN A 122 2.50 -1.32 -6.62
N ALA A 123 1.54 -1.86 -7.37
CA ALA A 123 1.75 -2.18 -8.79
C ALA A 123 2.29 -0.97 -9.57
N GLY A 124 3.31 -1.20 -10.40
CA GLY A 124 3.93 -0.12 -11.17
C GLY A 124 4.77 -0.60 -12.35
N ALA A 125 4.95 0.31 -13.31
CA ALA A 125 5.76 0.15 -14.51
C ALA A 125 6.73 1.33 -14.67
N SER A 126 7.92 1.06 -15.23
CA SER A 126 8.99 2.05 -15.41
C SER A 126 8.74 3.03 -16.57
N GLY A 127 7.90 2.67 -17.52
CA GLY A 127 7.57 3.50 -18.68
C GLY A 127 8.70 3.67 -19.69
N VAL A 128 9.64 2.72 -19.72
CA VAL A 128 10.79 2.73 -20.64
C VAL A 128 11.12 1.31 -21.11
N GLU A 129 11.58 1.21 -22.36
CA GLU A 129 12.35 0.10 -22.88
C GLU A 129 13.83 0.29 -22.53
N VAL A 130 14.52 -0.77 -22.13
CA VAL A 130 15.91 -0.70 -21.68
C VAL A 130 16.75 -1.83 -22.25
N ASP A 131 17.90 -1.47 -22.81
CA ASP A 131 19.04 -2.37 -22.98
C ASP A 131 19.71 -2.56 -21.62
N VAL A 132 19.40 -3.67 -20.95
CA VAL A 132 19.84 -3.95 -19.57
C VAL A 132 21.35 -4.13 -19.50
N ASP A 133 21.94 -4.79 -20.49
CA ASP A 133 23.38 -5.06 -20.51
C ASP A 133 24.14 -3.75 -20.79
N GLY A 134 23.66 -2.95 -21.75
CA GLY A 134 24.18 -1.61 -22.01
C GLY A 134 24.05 -0.68 -20.81
N LEU A 135 22.93 -0.73 -20.08
CA LEU A 135 22.73 0.07 -18.87
C LEU A 135 23.72 -0.33 -17.76
N ARG A 136 23.91 -1.63 -17.53
CA ARG A 136 24.87 -2.13 -16.53
C ARG A 136 26.30 -1.76 -16.87
N ALA A 137 26.68 -1.83 -18.14
CA ALA A 137 28.02 -1.47 -18.61
C ALA A 137 28.39 -0.01 -18.34
N LYS A 138 27.42 0.88 -18.16
CA LYS A 138 27.65 2.30 -17.85
C LYS A 138 28.09 2.55 -16.41
N ASN A 139 27.93 1.59 -15.50
CA ASN A 139 28.33 1.68 -14.09
C ASN A 139 27.97 3.02 -13.43
N ILE A 140 26.71 3.44 -13.58
CA ILE A 140 26.24 4.75 -13.14
C ILE A 140 26.11 4.76 -11.62
N GLU A 141 26.82 5.69 -10.98
CA GLU A 141 26.72 5.91 -9.53
C GLU A 141 25.26 6.16 -9.08
N PRO A 142 24.77 5.48 -8.03
CA PRO A 142 23.41 5.66 -7.52
C PRO A 142 23.05 7.12 -7.22
N ALA A 143 24.00 7.90 -6.69
CA ALA A 143 23.79 9.33 -6.42
C ALA A 143 23.50 10.13 -7.71
N THR A 144 24.18 9.82 -8.81
CA THR A 144 23.94 10.43 -10.12
C THR A 144 22.56 10.07 -10.66
N TRP A 145 22.16 8.81 -10.46
CA TRP A 145 20.82 8.34 -10.80
C TRP A 145 19.75 9.11 -10.03
N LEU A 146 19.81 9.11 -8.69
CA LEU A 146 18.82 9.76 -7.82
C LEU A 146 18.75 11.27 -8.02
N ALA A 147 19.88 11.92 -8.27
CA ALA A 147 19.91 13.35 -8.61
C ALA A 147 19.20 13.67 -9.94
N GLY A 148 18.97 12.66 -10.81
CA GLY A 148 18.41 12.88 -12.15
C GLY A 148 19.43 13.43 -13.14
N LYS A 149 20.72 13.27 -12.84
CA LYS A 149 21.84 13.77 -13.66
C LYS A 149 22.34 12.72 -14.67
N ALA A 150 21.74 11.52 -14.66
CA ALA A 150 22.10 10.42 -15.54
C ALA A 150 21.50 10.51 -16.97
N VAL A 151 20.65 11.51 -17.27
CA VAL A 151 19.91 11.59 -18.54
C VAL A 151 20.79 11.38 -19.77
N ASN A 152 21.89 12.14 -19.88
CA ASN A 152 22.78 12.07 -21.04
C ASN A 152 23.57 10.76 -21.09
N LEU A 153 23.70 10.05 -19.96
CA LEU A 153 24.40 8.77 -19.89
C LEU A 153 23.52 7.62 -20.39
N VAL A 154 22.20 7.73 -20.27
CA VAL A 154 21.28 6.60 -20.48
C VAL A 154 20.46 6.69 -21.77
N GLN A 155 20.49 7.82 -22.46
CA GLN A 155 19.65 8.08 -23.65
C GLN A 155 19.82 7.06 -24.79
N ASP A 156 20.98 6.42 -24.88
CA ASP A 156 21.31 5.40 -25.88
C ASP A 156 20.85 3.98 -25.48
N VAL A 157 20.55 3.75 -24.19
CA VAL A 157 20.15 2.43 -23.66
C VAL A 157 18.77 2.44 -23.02
N MET A 158 18.12 3.59 -22.90
CA MET A 158 16.78 3.75 -22.36
C MET A 158 15.92 4.60 -23.29
N LYS A 159 14.79 4.03 -23.72
CA LYS A 159 13.87 4.69 -24.63
C LYS A 159 12.49 4.81 -24.00
N THR A 160 11.92 6.02 -24.03
CA THR A 160 10.48 6.21 -23.79
C THR A 160 9.77 6.21 -25.13
N THR A 161 8.82 5.29 -25.30
CA THR A 161 7.91 5.22 -26.45
C THR A 161 6.51 5.67 -26.02
N TYR A 162 5.62 5.97 -26.96
CA TYR A 162 4.24 6.28 -26.63
C TYR A 162 3.57 5.10 -25.90
N GLU A 163 3.84 3.88 -26.35
CA GLU A 163 3.28 2.63 -25.81
C GLU A 163 3.74 2.39 -24.37
N THR A 164 5.06 2.48 -24.12
CA THR A 164 5.61 2.31 -22.76
C THR A 164 5.16 3.43 -21.83
N ALA A 165 5.08 4.67 -22.33
CA ALA A 165 4.55 5.79 -21.56
C ALA A 165 3.08 5.57 -21.20
N LYS A 166 2.24 5.17 -22.17
CA LYS A 166 0.83 4.88 -21.94
C LYS A 166 0.66 3.74 -20.93
N GLU A 167 1.40 2.64 -21.08
CA GLU A 167 1.38 1.55 -20.10
C GLU A 167 1.76 2.03 -18.70
N CYS A 168 2.76 2.92 -18.59
CA CYS A 168 3.17 3.51 -17.33
C CYS A 168 2.04 4.32 -16.68
N LEU A 169 1.37 5.20 -17.43
CA LEU A 169 0.26 6.00 -16.91
C LEU A 169 -0.96 5.13 -16.57
N ASP A 170 -1.31 4.17 -17.44
CA ASP A 170 -2.40 3.23 -17.25
C ASP A 170 -2.19 2.38 -15.98
N THR A 171 -0.94 2.06 -15.62
CA THR A 171 -0.62 1.28 -14.42
C THR A 171 -0.48 2.15 -13.18
N ASN A 172 0.38 3.17 -13.23
CA ASN A 172 0.86 3.90 -12.06
C ASN A 172 -0.13 4.95 -11.56
N TYR A 173 -1.03 5.42 -12.42
CA TYR A 173 -2.03 6.42 -12.07
C TYR A 173 -3.45 5.87 -12.28
N TYR A 174 -3.84 5.53 -13.52
CA TYR A 174 -5.21 5.10 -13.79
C TYR A 174 -5.54 3.78 -13.08
N GLY A 175 -4.62 2.82 -13.06
CA GLY A 175 -4.80 1.57 -12.34
C GLY A 175 -4.95 1.77 -10.84
N VAL A 176 -4.19 2.70 -10.25
CA VAL A 176 -4.35 3.09 -8.85
C VAL A 176 -5.72 3.72 -8.60
N LYS A 177 -6.12 4.68 -9.44
CA LYS A 177 -7.43 5.33 -9.38
C LYS A 177 -8.55 4.30 -9.44
N ASN A 178 -8.57 3.47 -10.48
CA ASN A 178 -9.63 2.50 -10.73
C ASN A 178 -9.74 1.44 -9.63
N VAL A 179 -8.61 0.90 -9.14
CA VAL A 179 -8.61 -0.04 -8.00
C VAL A 179 -9.12 0.63 -6.74
N THR A 180 -8.66 1.85 -6.45
CA THR A 180 -9.08 2.58 -5.26
C THR A 180 -10.58 2.87 -5.29
N GLU A 181 -11.12 3.32 -6.43
CA GLU A 181 -12.55 3.58 -6.60
C GLU A 181 -13.39 2.31 -6.44
N ALA A 182 -12.99 1.20 -7.05
CA ALA A 182 -13.72 -0.07 -6.95
C ALA A 182 -13.73 -0.64 -5.52
N LEU A 183 -12.67 -0.42 -4.75
CA LEU A 183 -12.56 -0.90 -3.37
C LEU A 183 -13.03 0.11 -2.32
N LEU A 184 -13.34 1.34 -2.71
CA LEU A 184 -13.76 2.40 -1.81
C LEU A 184 -15.01 2.04 -0.98
N PRO A 185 -16.08 1.42 -1.54
CA PRO A 185 -17.23 1.00 -0.74
C PRO A 185 -16.84 0.07 0.42
N LEU A 186 -15.89 -0.84 0.18
CA LEU A 186 -15.38 -1.79 1.18
C LEU A 186 -14.46 -1.11 2.19
N LEU A 187 -13.62 -0.17 1.75
CA LEU A 187 -12.78 0.65 2.63
C LEU A 187 -13.63 1.48 3.60
N ARG A 188 -14.77 2.01 3.16
CA ARG A 188 -15.72 2.73 4.01
C ARG A 188 -16.38 1.86 5.08
N CYS A 189 -16.35 0.53 4.91
CA CYS A 189 -16.82 -0.43 5.92
C CYS A 189 -15.74 -0.80 6.95
N SER A 190 -14.51 -0.26 6.86
CA SER A 190 -13.48 -0.49 7.86
C SER A 190 -13.93 0.01 9.23
N THR A 191 -13.79 -0.83 10.25
CA THR A 191 -14.11 -0.50 11.64
C THR A 191 -12.92 0.06 12.42
N LEU A 192 -11.75 0.18 11.77
CA LEU A 192 -10.49 0.61 12.39
C LEU A 192 -9.89 1.86 11.72
N GLY A 193 -10.68 2.49 10.86
CA GLY A 193 -10.24 3.54 9.94
C GLY A 193 -9.42 2.97 8.79
N ALA A 194 -9.87 3.19 7.56
CA ALA A 194 -9.17 2.65 6.40
C ALA A 194 -7.80 3.30 6.17
N ARG A 195 -6.87 2.52 5.61
CA ARG A 195 -5.54 2.97 5.20
C ARG A 195 -5.37 2.74 3.71
N VAL A 196 -5.02 3.79 2.98
CA VAL A 196 -4.63 3.71 1.57
C VAL A 196 -3.19 4.21 1.43
N VAL A 197 -2.33 3.34 0.92
CA VAL A 197 -0.91 3.59 0.74
C VAL A 197 -0.58 3.54 -0.74
N ASN A 198 -0.19 4.68 -1.30
CA ASN A 198 0.20 4.80 -2.69
C ASN A 198 1.74 4.78 -2.80
N VAL A 199 2.31 3.69 -3.33
CA VAL A 199 3.77 3.59 -3.49
C VAL A 199 4.20 4.50 -4.63
N SER A 200 4.88 5.59 -4.26
CA SER A 200 5.35 6.66 -5.13
C SER A 200 6.86 6.57 -5.36
N SER A 201 7.54 7.70 -5.55
CA SER A 201 8.97 7.76 -5.86
C SER A 201 9.55 9.12 -5.51
N LEU A 202 10.86 9.23 -5.27
CA LEU A 202 11.57 10.51 -5.25
C LEU A 202 11.38 11.33 -6.54
N ARG A 203 11.05 10.68 -7.66
CA ARG A 203 10.77 11.35 -8.94
C ARG A 203 9.47 12.14 -8.97
N SER A 204 8.58 11.94 -7.99
CA SER A 204 7.30 12.66 -7.90
C SER A 204 7.45 14.12 -7.48
N GLU A 205 8.61 14.49 -6.91
CA GLU A 205 8.81 15.80 -6.29
C GLU A 205 8.49 16.95 -7.25
N LEU A 206 7.60 17.86 -6.86
CA LEU A 206 7.17 18.98 -7.71
C LEU A 206 8.35 19.83 -8.17
N ARG A 207 9.36 20.05 -7.31
CA ARG A 207 10.59 20.79 -7.64
C ARG A 207 11.36 20.23 -8.84
N ARG A 208 11.11 18.98 -9.24
CA ARG A 208 11.78 18.32 -10.36
C ARG A 208 11.10 18.57 -11.70
N ILE A 209 9.85 19.02 -11.72
CA ILE A 209 9.11 19.31 -12.96
C ILE A 209 9.58 20.67 -13.50
N PRO A 210 10.19 20.78 -14.70
CA PRO A 210 10.69 22.07 -15.19
C PRO A 210 9.60 23.11 -15.47
N ASN A 211 8.44 22.68 -15.98
CA ASN A 211 7.32 23.55 -16.30
C ASN A 211 6.64 24.12 -15.04
N GLU A 212 6.73 25.44 -14.85
CA GLU A 212 6.17 26.12 -13.68
C GLU A 212 4.65 26.05 -13.59
N GLN A 213 3.94 26.09 -14.71
CA GLN A 213 2.49 26.01 -14.73
C GLN A 213 2.01 24.64 -14.27
N ILE A 214 2.64 23.56 -14.75
CA ILE A 214 2.35 22.19 -14.31
C ILE A 214 2.65 22.04 -12.82
N ARG A 215 3.78 22.56 -12.33
CA ARG A 215 4.10 22.57 -10.89
C ARG A 215 3.03 23.26 -10.06
N LYS A 216 2.60 24.46 -10.48
CA LYS A 216 1.57 25.22 -9.77
C LYS A 216 0.24 24.48 -9.73
N GLU A 217 -0.17 23.90 -10.86
CA GLU A 217 -1.44 23.18 -10.94
C GLU A 217 -1.44 21.93 -10.05
N LEU A 218 -0.38 21.10 -10.10
CA LEU A 218 -0.26 19.93 -9.22
C LEU A 218 -0.03 20.29 -7.74
N GLY A 219 0.52 21.48 -7.47
CA GLY A 219 0.74 22.01 -6.12
C GLY A 219 -0.51 22.55 -5.44
N ASP A 220 -1.46 23.08 -6.22
CA ASP A 220 -2.69 23.74 -5.77
C ASP A 220 -3.77 22.74 -5.31
N VAL A 221 -3.59 22.18 -4.11
CA VAL A 221 -4.55 21.21 -3.54
C VAL A 221 -5.94 21.76 -3.33
N GLU A 222 -6.09 23.07 -3.15
CA GLU A 222 -7.41 23.61 -2.90
C GLU A 222 -8.31 23.46 -4.11
N ASN A 223 -7.75 23.64 -5.31
CA ASN A 223 -8.50 23.59 -6.56
C ASN A 223 -8.16 22.40 -7.46
N LEU A 224 -7.24 21.52 -7.05
CA LEU A 224 -6.89 20.34 -7.83
C LEU A 224 -8.07 19.36 -7.88
N THR A 225 -8.34 18.85 -9.07
CA THR A 225 -9.38 17.83 -9.31
C THR A 225 -8.81 16.70 -10.14
N GLU A 226 -9.45 15.54 -10.10
CA GLU A 226 -9.09 14.40 -10.94
C GLU A 226 -9.08 14.79 -12.43
N ASP A 227 -10.07 15.55 -12.91
CA ASP A 227 -10.11 16.03 -14.29
C ASP A 227 -8.90 16.91 -14.68
N LYS A 228 -8.37 17.71 -13.75
CA LYS A 228 -7.16 18.50 -13.98
C LYS A 228 -5.95 17.59 -14.13
N ILE A 229 -5.82 16.60 -13.25
CA ILE A 229 -4.75 15.62 -13.33
C ILE A 229 -4.84 14.84 -14.64
N ASP A 230 -6.03 14.40 -15.04
CA ASP A 230 -6.27 13.67 -16.27
C ASP A 230 -5.90 14.51 -17.50
N ARG A 231 -6.23 15.81 -17.52
CA ARG A 231 -5.80 16.73 -18.59
C ARG A 231 -4.29 16.90 -18.66
N ILE A 232 -3.58 16.95 -17.52
CA ILE A 232 -2.11 17.01 -17.49
C ILE A 232 -1.52 15.74 -18.13
N LEU A 233 -2.05 14.57 -17.80
CA LEU A 233 -1.59 13.30 -18.37
C LEU A 233 -1.90 13.17 -19.87
N GLN A 234 -3.07 13.63 -20.30
CA GLN A 234 -3.41 13.70 -21.73
C GLN A 234 -2.47 14.66 -22.48
N LYS A 235 -2.17 15.82 -21.89
CA LYS A 235 -1.19 16.77 -22.46
C LYS A 235 0.20 16.14 -22.55
N PHE A 236 0.63 15.39 -21.54
CA PHE A 236 1.91 14.68 -21.58
C PHE A 236 1.99 13.70 -22.76
N LEU A 237 0.97 12.86 -22.94
CA LEU A 237 0.93 11.90 -24.05
C LEU A 237 0.88 12.61 -25.41
N HIS A 238 0.11 13.68 -25.52
CA HIS A 238 0.08 14.54 -26.71
C HIS A 238 1.48 15.08 -27.02
N ASP A 239 2.15 15.68 -26.03
CA ASP A 239 3.48 16.28 -26.23
C ASP A 239 4.53 15.23 -26.54
N LEU A 240 4.45 14.02 -25.96
CA LEU A 240 5.31 12.90 -26.32
C LEU A 240 5.13 12.46 -27.77
N GLN A 241 3.89 12.35 -28.24
CA GLN A 241 3.59 11.96 -29.62
C GLN A 241 4.11 12.97 -30.66
N HIS A 242 4.28 14.24 -30.27
CA HIS A 242 4.76 15.33 -31.12
C HIS A 242 6.22 15.72 -30.85
N ASP A 243 6.98 14.89 -30.13
CA ASP A 243 8.39 15.14 -29.77
C ASP A 243 8.62 16.51 -29.09
N ALA A 244 7.64 16.92 -28.28
CA ALA A 244 7.58 18.24 -27.66
C ALA A 244 7.80 18.20 -26.14
N LEU A 245 8.31 17.09 -25.59
CA LEU A 245 8.49 16.95 -24.14
C LEU A 245 9.47 17.98 -23.57
N GLU A 246 10.63 18.14 -24.20
CA GLU A 246 11.63 19.11 -23.76
C GLU A 246 11.12 20.55 -23.92
N ALA A 247 10.58 20.86 -25.11
CA ALA A 247 10.05 22.20 -25.43
C ALA A 247 8.94 22.63 -24.46
N ASN A 248 8.11 21.70 -24.00
CA ASN A 248 7.02 21.97 -23.06
C ASN A 248 7.41 21.80 -21.58
N GLY A 249 8.70 21.59 -21.29
CA GLY A 249 9.23 21.60 -19.92
C GLY A 249 8.86 20.36 -19.10
N TRP A 250 8.77 19.19 -19.72
CA TRP A 250 8.62 17.92 -19.01
C TRP A 250 9.96 17.41 -18.47
N GLN A 251 9.92 16.51 -17.48
CA GLN A 251 11.12 15.91 -16.89
C GLN A 251 11.88 15.07 -17.92
N LYS A 252 13.19 15.31 -18.07
CA LYS A 252 14.01 14.55 -19.04
C LYS A 252 14.31 13.12 -18.59
N MET A 253 14.56 12.92 -17.30
CA MET A 253 14.86 11.60 -16.75
C MET A 253 13.57 10.84 -16.48
N LEU A 254 13.34 9.72 -17.16
CA LEU A 254 12.14 8.89 -16.99
C LEU A 254 10.84 9.72 -17.04
N PRO A 255 10.55 10.41 -18.16
CA PRO A 255 9.44 11.38 -18.26
C PRO A 255 8.10 10.80 -17.83
N ALA A 256 7.71 9.65 -18.39
CA ALA A 256 6.42 9.00 -18.10
C ALA A 256 6.32 8.53 -16.64
N TYR A 257 7.37 7.90 -16.11
CA TYR A 257 7.42 7.49 -14.72
C TYR A 257 7.28 8.69 -13.78
N SER A 258 8.04 9.75 -14.03
CA SER A 258 8.08 10.91 -13.15
C SER A 258 6.75 11.63 -13.10
N ILE A 259 6.12 11.89 -14.26
CA ILE A 259 4.78 12.51 -14.26
C ILE A 259 3.72 11.57 -13.68
N SER A 260 3.81 10.25 -13.89
CA SER A 260 2.88 9.29 -13.28
C SER A 260 2.92 9.32 -11.75
N LYS A 261 4.12 9.49 -11.16
CA LYS A 261 4.30 9.54 -9.71
C LYS A 261 3.98 10.92 -9.12
N ALA A 262 4.26 12.00 -9.85
CA ALA A 262 3.83 13.34 -9.45
C ALA A 262 2.29 13.46 -9.43
N THR A 263 1.62 12.94 -10.46
CA THR A 263 0.15 12.91 -10.52
C THR A 263 -0.47 11.95 -9.50
N LEU A 264 0.18 10.81 -9.21
CA LEU A 264 -0.22 9.93 -8.10
C LEU A 264 -0.16 10.65 -6.75
N ASN A 265 0.91 11.41 -6.48
CA ASN A 265 1.02 12.24 -5.28
C ASN A 265 -0.10 13.28 -5.19
N ALA A 266 -0.40 13.93 -6.31
CA ALA A 266 -1.46 14.93 -6.40
C ALA A 266 -2.84 14.28 -6.15
N TYR A 267 -3.09 13.09 -6.71
CA TYR A 267 -4.30 12.30 -6.49
C TYR A 267 -4.45 11.82 -5.04
N THR A 268 -3.35 11.40 -4.38
CA THR A 268 -3.34 11.10 -2.94
C THR A 268 -3.89 12.28 -2.13
N ARG A 269 -3.48 13.52 -2.43
CA ARG A 269 -3.95 14.73 -1.73
C ARG A 269 -5.44 14.99 -2.01
N VAL A 270 -5.89 14.81 -3.25
CA VAL A 270 -7.32 14.92 -3.63
C VAL A 270 -8.17 13.91 -2.87
N LEU A 271 -7.74 12.64 -2.81
CA LEU A 271 -8.43 11.60 -2.07
C LEU A 271 -8.49 11.88 -0.56
N ALA A 272 -7.38 12.29 0.04
CA ALA A 272 -7.32 12.62 1.47
C ALA A 272 -8.30 13.74 1.84
N LYS A 273 -8.44 14.77 0.98
CA LYS A 273 -9.44 15.85 1.14
C LYS A 273 -10.87 15.33 0.99
N LYS A 274 -11.11 14.39 0.06
CA LYS A 274 -12.44 13.81 -0.21
C LYS A 274 -12.90 12.83 0.88
N TYR A 275 -11.96 12.16 1.55
CA TYR A 275 -12.23 11.13 2.56
C TYR A 275 -11.43 11.40 3.85
N PRO A 276 -11.82 12.41 4.65
CA PRO A 276 -11.07 12.84 5.83
C PRO A 276 -11.01 11.78 6.95
N ASP A 277 -11.92 10.81 6.95
CA ASP A 277 -11.96 9.72 7.93
C ASP A 277 -10.97 8.57 7.60
N MET A 278 -10.25 8.66 6.48
CA MET A 278 -9.25 7.68 6.04
C MET A 278 -7.84 8.27 6.11
N CYS A 279 -6.83 7.44 6.43
CA CYS A 279 -5.43 7.84 6.23
C CYS A 279 -4.99 7.43 4.83
N ILE A 280 -4.82 8.40 3.95
CA ILE A 280 -4.47 8.22 2.54
C ILE A 280 -3.14 8.94 2.30
N ASN A 281 -2.07 8.19 2.13
CA ASN A 281 -0.71 8.73 2.02
C ASN A 281 0.03 8.11 0.85
N CYS A 282 1.10 8.78 0.41
CA CYS A 282 2.05 8.21 -0.54
C CYS A 282 3.46 8.11 0.04
N VAL A 283 4.24 7.16 -0.48
CA VAL A 283 5.57 6.85 0.05
C VAL A 283 6.57 6.57 -1.05
N HIS A 284 7.73 7.21 -1.01
CA HIS A 284 8.91 6.76 -1.71
C HIS A 284 9.60 5.66 -0.89
N PRO A 285 9.77 4.44 -1.44
CA PRO A 285 10.34 3.33 -0.70
C PRO A 285 11.89 3.36 -0.60
N GLY A 286 12.54 4.42 -1.08
CA GLY A 286 13.99 4.42 -1.30
C GLY A 286 14.39 3.77 -2.63
N TYR A 287 15.71 3.58 -2.82
CA TYR A 287 16.28 3.02 -4.05
C TYR A 287 16.53 1.52 -3.92
N VAL A 288 15.46 0.76 -4.05
CA VAL A 288 15.40 -0.67 -3.75
C VAL A 288 15.86 -1.53 -4.93
N ASP A 289 16.67 -2.56 -4.67
CA ASP A 289 17.10 -3.54 -5.66
C ASP A 289 15.91 -4.41 -6.12
N THR A 290 15.36 -4.11 -7.30
CA THR A 290 14.23 -4.87 -7.89
C THR A 290 14.30 -4.89 -9.41
N ASP A 291 13.40 -5.66 -10.04
CA ASP A 291 13.26 -5.69 -11.49
C ASP A 291 12.89 -4.31 -12.10
N ILE A 292 12.18 -3.44 -11.39
CA ILE A 292 11.69 -2.17 -11.96
C ILE A 292 12.82 -1.18 -12.27
N ASN A 293 13.93 -1.31 -11.54
CA ASN A 293 15.18 -0.59 -11.75
C ASN A 293 16.30 -1.55 -12.15
N TRP A 294 16.00 -2.69 -12.78
CA TRP A 294 17.00 -3.59 -13.37
C TRP A 294 18.12 -4.04 -12.42
N HIS A 295 17.81 -4.14 -11.13
CA HIS A 295 18.74 -4.47 -10.05
C HIS A 295 19.89 -3.46 -9.86
N THR A 296 19.63 -2.18 -10.12
CA THR A 296 20.62 -1.10 -9.87
C THR A 296 20.42 -0.43 -8.51
N GLY A 297 19.47 -0.89 -7.69
CA GLY A 297 19.17 -0.36 -6.37
C GLY A 297 20.24 -0.71 -5.32
N THR A 298 20.25 0.04 -4.22
CA THR A 298 21.20 -0.13 -3.10
C THR A 298 20.55 -0.64 -1.82
N MET A 299 19.22 -0.63 -1.74
CA MET A 299 18.45 -1.09 -0.57
C MET A 299 17.81 -2.44 -0.81
N THR A 300 17.57 -3.21 0.25
CA THR A 300 16.86 -4.49 0.16
C THR A 300 15.35 -4.29 0.06
N VAL A 301 14.61 -5.33 -0.36
CA VAL A 301 13.14 -5.28 -0.42
C VAL A 301 12.51 -5.16 0.96
N GLU A 302 13.16 -5.69 2.00
CA GLU A 302 12.76 -5.57 3.40
C GLU A 302 12.79 -4.11 3.86
N GLU A 303 13.90 -3.41 3.60
CA GLU A 303 14.04 -1.98 3.89
C GLU A 303 13.06 -1.14 3.06
N GLY A 304 12.85 -1.52 1.79
CA GLY A 304 11.94 -0.84 0.88
C GLY A 304 10.46 -0.93 1.30
N ALA A 305 10.08 -2.00 1.98
CA ALA A 305 8.71 -2.21 2.44
C ALA A 305 8.37 -1.42 3.72
N GLU A 306 9.37 -1.02 4.52
CA GLU A 306 9.19 -0.39 5.85
C GLU A 306 8.18 0.76 5.83
N GLY A 307 8.36 1.71 4.91
CA GLY A 307 7.49 2.88 4.80
C GLY A 307 6.05 2.52 4.44
N SER A 308 5.86 1.56 3.52
CA SER A 308 4.53 1.12 3.12
C SER A 308 3.81 0.40 4.26
N VAL A 309 4.53 -0.45 5.00
CA VAL A 309 4.01 -1.20 6.14
C VAL A 309 3.68 -0.26 7.30
N MET A 310 4.56 0.70 7.61
CA MET A 310 4.30 1.73 8.62
C MET A 310 3.01 2.50 8.32
N LEU A 311 2.82 2.96 7.08
CA LEU A 311 1.62 3.70 6.68
C LEU A 311 0.35 2.85 6.72
N ALA A 312 0.46 1.58 6.30
CA ALA A 312 -0.65 0.62 6.36
C ALA A 312 -1.08 0.27 7.80
N LEU A 313 -0.19 0.42 8.78
CA LEU A 313 -0.43 0.12 10.18
C LEU A 313 -0.61 1.36 11.05
N LEU A 314 -0.71 2.57 10.47
CA LEU A 314 -0.93 3.80 11.22
C LEU A 314 -2.13 3.68 12.17
N PRO A 315 -2.02 4.21 13.41
CA PRO A 315 -3.15 4.30 14.33
C PRO A 315 -4.24 5.21 13.78
N GLU A 316 -5.44 5.10 14.33
CA GLU A 316 -6.54 6.02 14.03
C GLU A 316 -6.14 7.47 14.33
N GLY A 317 -6.58 8.42 13.50
CA GLY A 317 -6.13 9.81 13.57
C GLY A 317 -4.70 10.06 13.10
N GLY A 318 -4.04 9.06 12.47
CA GLY A 318 -2.74 9.23 11.83
C GLY A 318 -2.76 10.25 10.67
N PRO A 319 -1.59 10.68 10.19
CA PRO A 319 -1.49 11.65 9.10
C PRO A 319 -2.22 11.17 7.84
N THR A 320 -2.77 12.10 7.08
CA THR A 320 -3.44 11.86 5.80
C THR A 320 -3.09 12.97 4.82
N GLY A 321 -3.02 12.65 3.52
CA GLY A 321 -2.62 13.59 2.48
C GLY A 321 -1.13 13.94 2.50
N CYS A 322 -0.28 13.10 3.11
CA CYS A 322 1.15 13.33 3.24
C CYS A 322 1.97 12.46 2.27
N TYR A 323 3.15 12.98 1.93
CA TYR A 323 4.21 12.23 1.24
C TYR A 323 5.29 11.83 2.25
N PHE A 324 5.79 10.61 2.13
CA PHE A 324 6.84 10.07 2.98
C PHE A 324 8.06 9.67 2.15
N ASP A 325 9.26 10.06 2.60
CA ASP A 325 10.51 9.43 2.20
C ASP A 325 10.81 8.32 3.20
N ARG A 326 10.60 7.08 2.76
CA ARG A 326 10.57 5.89 3.62
C ARG A 326 9.60 6.06 4.79
N THR A 327 10.12 6.28 6.00
CA THR A 327 9.35 6.40 7.24
C THR A 327 9.24 7.85 7.75
N GLN A 328 9.80 8.81 7.03
CA GLN A 328 9.81 10.22 7.40
C GLN A 328 8.89 11.03 6.50
N VAL A 329 8.12 11.95 7.08
CA VAL A 329 7.32 12.91 6.28
C VAL A 329 8.27 13.78 5.46
N ALA A 330 7.92 14.01 4.19
CA ALA A 330 8.70 14.79 3.24
C ALA A 330 7.81 15.76 2.46
N GLU A 331 8.44 16.72 1.78
CA GLU A 331 7.74 17.66 0.89
C GLU A 331 7.36 17.00 -0.45
N PHE A 332 6.25 17.48 -1.03
CA PHE A 332 5.68 16.98 -2.28
C PHE A 332 6.47 17.33 -3.54
#